data_AF-A0A8J2QIQ2-F1
#
_entry.id   AF-A0A8J2QIQ2-F1
#
_cell.length_a   1.000
_cell.length_b   1.000
_cell.length_c   1.000
_cell.angle_alpha   90.00
_cell.angle_beta   90.00
_cell.angle_gamma   90.00
#
_symmetry.space_group_name_H-M   'P 1'
#
loop_
_entity.id
_entity.type
_entity.pdbx_description
1 polymer ?
#
loop_
_entity_poly.entity_id
_entity_poly.type
_entity_poly.pdbx_seq_one_letter_code
_entity_poly.pdbx_strand_id
1 'polypeptide(L)'
;MDDENEKKYRETLTALRTARSLNEEMERLKQENGNDIGKNESHRARAILRSLVPLGDLQGVLSLRFTLNNPAADEERQRSDMPSGLIPGHKQSVGLFLERVYGIETQELFYRLLEEAFLPDLRVATMLDRNDGCESDMALSMNRYIGNSILPLLIKHANFYNEAENYASLLDATLHTVYRLSKNRMLTKGQREAVSDFLVALTAAMQPSMLLKLLRELTVDVSRLSEYTTVALRLFTLHYERCAKYYGSTGGQGLYGASSDEEKRLTMMLFSNIFDYLSKMDYEPELFEKTLPCLVAIGADNPQYDPQSINTSSVALNNDLNTIVQKFSEHNHDAWASRKIENGWVYAESWSDSQKSHPRLKPYNMLNDYLNNFCNKINTSVANKKSDIYVFV
;
A
#
# COMPACT_ATOMS: atom_id res chain seq x y z
N MET A 1 9.44 -7.53 31.96
CA MET A 1 8.48 -6.46 32.24
C MET A 1 8.76 -6.02 33.67
N ASP A 2 8.80 -4.73 33.98
CA ASP A 2 8.91 -4.30 35.39
C ASP A 2 7.58 -4.58 36.11
N ASP A 3 7.61 -4.85 37.41
CA ASP A 3 6.46 -5.34 38.20
C ASP A 3 5.28 -4.35 38.16
N GLU A 4 5.56 -3.04 38.10
CA GLU A 4 4.54 -2.00 38.00
C GLU A 4 3.84 -1.98 36.61
N ASN A 5 4.60 -2.22 35.54
CA ASN A 5 4.06 -2.30 34.18
C ASN A 5 3.24 -3.58 33.99
N GLU A 6 3.63 -4.68 34.63
CA GLU A 6 2.88 -5.93 34.60
C GLU A 6 1.55 -5.82 35.37
N LYS A 7 1.56 -5.12 36.51
CA LYS A 7 0.33 -4.80 37.24
C LYS A 7 -0.64 -3.96 36.41
N LYS A 8 -0.18 -2.84 35.83
CA LYS A 8 -1.00 -1.97 34.95
C LYS A 8 -1.54 -2.72 33.74
N TYR A 9 -0.73 -3.62 33.16
CA TYR A 9 -1.14 -4.46 32.05
C TYR A 9 -2.26 -5.44 32.44
N ARG A 10 -2.16 -6.11 33.60
CA ARG A 10 -3.21 -7.03 34.10
C ARG A 10 -4.50 -6.29 34.46
N GLU A 11 -4.40 -5.11 35.06
CA GLU A 11 -5.54 -4.25 35.39
C GLU A 11 -6.25 -3.77 34.12
N THR A 12 -5.50 -3.26 33.14
CA THR A 12 -6.03 -2.85 31.83
C THR A 12 -6.68 -4.01 31.09
N LEU A 13 -6.09 -5.21 31.08
CA LEU A 13 -6.69 -6.39 30.44
C LEU A 13 -7.99 -6.84 31.11
N THR A 14 -8.05 -6.75 32.44
CA THR A 14 -9.27 -7.07 33.18
C THR A 14 -10.37 -6.06 32.86
N ALA A 15 -10.03 -4.77 32.84
CA ALA A 15 -10.94 -3.71 32.44
C ALA A 15 -11.41 -3.86 30.98
N LEU A 16 -10.53 -4.31 30.08
CA LEU A 16 -10.86 -4.56 28.67
C LEU A 16 -11.79 -5.76 28.46
N ARG A 17 -11.68 -6.82 29.27
CA ARG A 17 -12.65 -7.93 29.21
C ARG A 17 -14.04 -7.45 29.58
N THR A 18 -14.14 -6.62 30.60
CA THR A 18 -15.40 -5.98 31.01
C THR A 18 -15.89 -4.99 29.95
N ALA A 19 -14.99 -4.20 29.37
CA ALA A 19 -15.31 -3.23 28.32
C ALA A 19 -15.73 -3.88 26.99
N ARG A 20 -15.19 -5.06 26.65
CA ARG A 20 -15.61 -5.82 25.46
C ARG A 20 -17.08 -6.22 25.58
N SER A 21 -17.47 -6.74 26.74
CA SER A 21 -18.86 -7.07 27.05
C SER A 21 -19.76 -5.83 26.94
N LEU A 22 -19.32 -4.70 27.50
CA LEU A 22 -20.04 -3.43 27.41
C LEU A 22 -20.14 -2.90 25.97
N ASN A 23 -19.08 -3.04 25.16
CA ASN A 23 -19.07 -2.52 23.79
C ASN A 23 -19.94 -3.38 22.84
N GLU A 24 -19.97 -4.70 23.05
CA GLU A 24 -20.88 -5.61 22.36
C GLU A 24 -22.35 -5.33 22.71
N GLU A 25 -22.63 -5.03 23.98
CA GLU A 25 -23.95 -4.62 24.47
C GLU A 25 -24.36 -3.24 23.93
N MET A 26 -23.42 -2.29 23.85
CA MET A 26 -23.63 -0.95 23.29
C MET A 26 -23.96 -0.97 21.78
N GLU A 27 -23.33 -1.84 20.99
CA GLU A 27 -23.63 -1.98 19.56
C GLU A 27 -24.99 -2.67 19.33
N ARG A 28 -25.40 -3.61 20.21
CA ARG A 28 -26.79 -4.13 20.22
C ARG A 28 -27.78 -3.01 20.51
N LEU A 29 -27.54 -2.19 21.52
CA LEU A 29 -28.41 -1.07 21.89
C LEU A 29 -28.53 0.00 20.79
N LYS A 30 -27.47 0.25 20.01
CA LYS A 30 -27.53 1.15 18.84
C LYS A 30 -28.35 0.58 17.67
N GLN A 31 -28.31 -0.73 17.46
CA GLN A 31 -29.13 -1.40 16.43
C GLN A 31 -30.60 -1.45 16.84
N GLU A 32 -30.89 -1.56 18.14
CA GLU A 32 -32.26 -1.60 18.68
C GLU A 32 -32.91 -0.21 18.79
N ASN A 33 -32.13 0.84 19.13
CA ASN A 33 -32.64 2.20 19.34
C ASN A 33 -32.14 3.17 18.27
N GLY A 34 -32.82 3.21 17.11
CA GLY A 34 -32.55 4.13 16.01
C GLY A 34 -32.89 5.62 16.24
N ASN A 35 -32.81 6.13 17.47
CA ASN A 35 -33.18 7.51 17.84
C ASN A 35 -32.16 8.19 18.77
N ASP A 36 -32.26 9.52 18.89
CA ASP A 36 -31.37 10.43 19.65
C ASP A 36 -31.06 10.01 21.11
N ILE A 37 -31.94 9.19 21.71
CA ILE A 37 -31.75 8.56 23.02
C ILE A 37 -30.54 7.61 23.03
N GLY A 38 -30.36 6.80 21.98
CA GLY A 38 -29.22 5.90 21.84
C GLY A 38 -27.89 6.63 21.68
N LYS A 39 -27.90 7.85 21.13
CA LYS A 39 -26.70 8.71 21.10
C LYS A 39 -26.33 9.21 22.49
N ASN A 40 -27.31 9.70 23.26
CA ASN A 40 -27.08 10.19 24.62
C ASN A 40 -26.61 9.08 25.57
N GLU A 41 -27.18 7.87 25.47
CA GLU A 41 -26.71 6.70 26.21
C GLU A 41 -25.29 6.29 25.78
N SER A 42 -24.98 6.34 24.48
CA SER A 42 -23.63 6.11 23.98
C SER A 42 -22.61 7.14 24.49
N HIS A 43 -22.98 8.41 24.64
CA HIS A 43 -22.11 9.42 25.22
C HIS A 43 -21.87 9.17 26.71
N ARG A 44 -22.91 8.81 27.47
CA ARG A 44 -22.80 8.47 28.90
C ARG A 44 -21.94 7.23 29.11
N ALA A 45 -22.14 6.18 28.32
CA ALA A 45 -21.35 4.95 28.38
C ALA A 45 -19.86 5.21 28.10
N ARG A 46 -19.55 6.00 27.06
CA ARG A 46 -18.16 6.42 26.79
C ARG A 46 -17.57 7.21 27.95
N ALA A 47 -18.33 8.10 28.60
CA ALA A 47 -17.84 8.85 29.75
C ALA A 47 -17.48 7.94 30.94
N ILE A 48 -18.30 6.93 31.22
CA ILE A 48 -18.00 5.92 32.26
C ILE A 48 -16.73 5.15 31.89
N LEU A 49 -16.65 4.64 30.66
CA LEU A 49 -15.47 3.88 30.19
C LEU A 49 -14.19 4.72 30.25
N ARG A 50 -14.26 6.02 29.93
CA ARG A 50 -13.13 6.95 30.03
C ARG A 50 -12.68 7.22 31.46
N SER A 51 -13.58 7.12 32.43
CA SER A 51 -13.26 7.23 33.86
C SER A 51 -12.62 5.96 34.43
N LEU A 52 -12.92 4.80 33.84
CA LEU A 52 -12.41 3.50 34.28
C LEU A 52 -11.01 3.20 33.75
N VAL A 53 -10.72 3.58 32.50
CA VAL A 53 -9.44 3.27 31.85
C VAL A 53 -8.87 4.52 31.20
N PRO A 54 -7.95 5.24 31.86
CA PRO A 54 -7.33 6.45 31.32
C PRO A 54 -6.64 6.22 29.97
N LEU A 55 -6.64 7.24 29.10
CA LEU A 55 -5.99 7.17 27.79
C LEU A 55 -4.50 6.84 27.89
N GLY A 56 -3.80 7.39 28.89
CA GLY A 56 -2.38 7.15 29.11
C GLY A 56 -2.05 5.68 29.40
N ASP A 57 -2.94 4.96 30.09
CA ASP A 57 -2.74 3.53 30.38
C ASP A 57 -2.91 2.69 29.10
N LEU A 58 -3.86 3.05 28.23
CA LEU A 58 -4.01 2.40 26.92
C LEU A 58 -2.76 2.61 26.06
N GLN A 59 -2.23 3.84 26.01
CA GLN A 59 -0.99 4.15 25.29
C GLN A 59 0.20 3.38 25.87
N GLY A 60 0.29 3.32 27.21
CA GLY A 60 1.32 2.56 27.92
C GLY A 60 1.27 1.08 27.59
N VAL A 61 0.08 0.47 27.55
CA VAL A 61 -0.05 -0.95 27.18
C VAL A 61 0.29 -1.20 25.70
N LEU A 62 -0.13 -0.29 24.81
CA LEU A 62 0.18 -0.40 23.38
C LEU A 62 1.66 -0.23 23.07
N SER A 63 2.41 0.54 23.87
CA SER A 63 3.85 0.76 23.67
C SER A 63 4.76 -0.35 24.20
N LEU A 64 4.20 -1.28 25.00
CA LEU A 64 4.92 -2.46 25.50
C LEU A 64 5.50 -3.30 24.37
N ARG A 65 6.71 -3.81 24.54
CA ARG A 65 7.38 -4.64 23.51
C ARG A 65 7.08 -6.12 23.70
N PHE A 66 6.89 -6.81 22.59
CA PHE A 66 6.77 -8.27 22.59
C PHE A 66 8.11 -8.90 22.97
N THR A 67 8.06 -9.93 23.81
CA THR A 67 9.21 -10.79 24.08
C THR A 67 9.30 -11.84 22.98
N LEU A 68 10.39 -11.83 22.22
CA LEU A 68 10.61 -12.77 21.11
C LEU A 68 11.47 -13.92 21.59
N ASN A 69 10.98 -15.15 21.42
CA ASN A 69 11.75 -16.36 21.63
C ASN A 69 12.45 -16.72 20.32
N ASN A 70 13.77 -16.55 20.27
CA ASN A 70 14.59 -17.01 19.15
C ASN A 70 15.41 -18.22 19.61
N PRO A 71 14.94 -19.46 19.41
CA PRO A 71 15.69 -20.64 19.83
C PRO A 71 17.04 -20.70 19.10
N ALA A 72 18.11 -20.98 19.84
CA ALA A 72 19.42 -21.26 19.26
C ALA A 72 19.33 -22.52 18.36
N ALA A 73 20.23 -22.63 17.38
CA ALA A 73 20.18 -23.65 16.32
C ALA A 73 20.13 -25.11 16.82
N ASP A 74 20.47 -25.38 18.07
CA ASP A 74 20.54 -26.72 18.69
C ASP A 74 19.50 -27.00 19.79
N GLU A 75 18.55 -26.10 20.04
CA GLU A 75 17.50 -26.34 21.05
C GLU A 75 16.24 -27.02 20.46
N GLU A 76 15.70 -27.97 21.22
CA GLU A 76 14.47 -28.70 20.89
C GLU A 76 13.32 -27.71 20.66
N ARG A 77 12.79 -27.68 19.43
CA ARG A 77 11.75 -26.72 19.03
C ARG A 77 10.52 -26.90 19.93
N GLN A 78 10.22 -25.88 20.75
CA GLN A 78 8.96 -25.83 21.49
C GLN A 78 7.77 -25.92 20.52
N ARG A 79 6.67 -26.54 20.96
CA ARG A 79 5.45 -26.74 20.13
C ARG A 79 4.80 -25.43 19.67
N SER A 80 5.07 -24.31 20.33
CA SER A 80 4.59 -22.97 19.95
C SER A 80 5.65 -21.94 20.34
N ASP A 81 5.85 -20.93 19.49
CA ASP A 81 6.75 -19.80 19.74
C ASP A 81 6.05 -18.60 20.40
N MET A 82 4.78 -18.78 20.77
CA MET A 82 4.00 -17.76 21.47
C MET A 82 4.55 -17.50 22.88
N PRO A 83 4.76 -16.23 23.27
CA PRO A 83 5.16 -15.90 24.63
C PRO A 83 4.01 -16.14 25.61
N SER A 84 4.34 -16.51 26.85
CA SER A 84 3.38 -16.68 27.95
C SER A 84 2.78 -15.36 28.46
N GLY A 85 3.37 -14.22 28.08
CA GLY A 85 2.98 -12.89 28.53
C GLY A 85 2.12 -12.12 27.52
N LEU A 86 2.65 -10.99 27.03
CA LEU A 86 1.97 -10.14 26.07
C LEU A 86 1.90 -10.80 24.69
N ILE A 87 0.68 -10.98 24.18
CA ILE A 87 0.43 -11.52 22.84
C ILE A 87 -0.30 -10.50 21.95
N PRO A 88 -0.22 -10.63 20.62
CA PRO A 88 -0.79 -9.63 19.69
C PRO A 88 -2.30 -9.39 19.88
N GLY A 89 -3.06 -10.44 20.21
CA GLY A 89 -4.50 -10.34 20.49
C GLY A 89 -4.85 -9.43 21.68
N HIS A 90 -3.94 -9.26 22.65
CA HIS A 90 -4.13 -8.32 23.74
C HIS A 90 -4.03 -6.87 23.26
N LYS A 91 -2.97 -6.52 22.51
CA LYS A 91 -2.84 -5.19 21.91
C LYS A 91 -3.96 -4.87 20.93
N GLN A 92 -4.40 -5.85 20.14
CA GLN A 92 -5.58 -5.72 19.28
C GLN A 92 -6.81 -5.27 20.07
N SER A 93 -7.08 -5.91 21.21
CA SER A 93 -8.24 -5.58 22.05
C SER A 93 -8.13 -4.17 22.64
N VAL A 94 -6.92 -3.78 23.09
CA VAL A 94 -6.63 -2.44 23.61
C VAL A 94 -6.82 -1.38 22.53
N GLY A 95 -6.30 -1.62 21.32
CA GLY A 95 -6.40 -0.70 20.19
C GLY A 95 -7.85 -0.49 19.73
N LEU A 96 -8.64 -1.58 19.66
CA LEU A 96 -10.06 -1.49 19.35
C LEU A 96 -10.83 -0.68 20.40
N PHE A 97 -10.52 -0.86 21.70
CA PHE A 97 -11.13 -0.07 22.76
C PHE A 97 -10.76 1.41 22.65
N LEU A 98 -9.48 1.73 22.43
CA LEU A 98 -8.99 3.09 22.21
C LEU A 98 -9.75 3.75 21.05
N GLU A 99 -9.85 3.08 19.90
CA GLU A 99 -10.55 3.61 18.73
C GLU A 99 -12.04 3.86 19.00
N ARG A 100 -12.72 2.95 19.71
CA ARG A 100 -14.17 3.00 19.91
C ARG A 100 -14.61 3.97 21.02
N VAL A 101 -13.80 4.13 22.06
CA VAL A 101 -14.12 4.94 23.24
C VAL A 101 -13.51 6.34 23.16
N TYR A 102 -12.25 6.44 22.73
CA TYR A 102 -11.54 7.71 22.62
C TYR A 102 -11.56 8.25 21.20
N GLY A 103 -11.37 7.37 20.21
CA GLY A 103 -11.06 7.79 18.84
C GLY A 103 -9.67 8.39 18.75
N ILE A 104 -9.30 8.80 17.53
CA ILE A 104 -8.05 9.53 17.27
C ILE A 104 -8.44 10.86 16.64
N GLU A 105 -8.56 11.87 17.50
CA GLU A 105 -9.06 13.19 17.12
C GLU A 105 -7.93 14.16 16.75
N THR A 106 -6.70 13.92 17.23
CA THR A 106 -5.56 14.81 17.00
C THR A 106 -4.42 14.13 16.25
N GLN A 107 -3.74 14.91 15.41
CA GLN A 107 -2.55 14.48 14.68
C GLN A 107 -1.41 14.08 15.63
N GLU A 108 -1.25 14.79 16.76
CA GLU A 108 -0.25 14.48 17.78
C GLU A 108 -0.47 13.08 18.39
N LEU A 109 -1.71 12.73 18.76
CA LEU A 109 -2.04 11.42 19.30
C LEU A 109 -1.77 10.31 18.27
N PHE A 110 -2.16 10.57 17.01
CA PHE A 110 -1.92 9.64 15.91
C PHE A 110 -0.43 9.32 15.74
N TYR A 111 0.43 10.33 15.67
CA TYR A 111 1.86 10.14 15.48
C TYR A 111 2.56 9.55 16.70
N ARG A 112 2.14 9.90 17.92
CA ARG A 112 2.63 9.25 19.14
C ARG A 112 2.34 7.75 19.14
N LEU A 113 1.11 7.35 18.77
CA LEU A 113 0.75 5.94 18.64
C LEU A 113 1.54 5.23 17.53
N LEU A 114 1.73 5.91 16.38
CA LEU A 114 2.53 5.36 15.29
C LEU A 114 3.98 5.11 15.72
N GLU A 115 4.60 6.06 16.41
CA GLU A 115 6.00 6.00 16.82
C GLU A 115 6.25 5.01 17.97
N GLU A 116 5.45 5.11 19.04
CA GLU A 116 5.72 4.41 20.30
C GLU A 116 5.14 2.99 20.34
N ALA A 117 4.07 2.73 19.58
CA ALA A 117 3.35 1.46 19.58
C ALA A 117 3.41 0.72 18.23
N PHE A 118 2.88 1.32 17.16
CA PHE A 118 2.60 0.58 15.92
C PHE A 118 3.84 0.29 15.08
N LEU A 119 4.74 1.27 14.89
CA LEU A 119 5.98 1.06 14.14
C LEU A 119 6.88 -0.03 14.75
N PRO A 120 7.08 -0.06 16.09
CA PRO A 120 7.69 -1.21 16.77
C PRO A 120 7.07 -2.56 16.44
N ASP A 121 5.74 -2.63 16.48
CA ASP A 121 4.99 -3.85 16.23
C ASP A 121 5.13 -4.30 14.77
N LEU A 122 5.10 -3.37 13.83
CA LEU A 122 5.37 -3.62 12.41
C LEU A 122 6.79 -4.16 12.18
N ARG A 123 7.80 -3.60 12.88
CA ARG A 123 9.19 -4.09 12.81
C ARG A 123 9.30 -5.51 13.32
N VAL A 124 8.63 -5.84 14.44
CA VAL A 124 8.58 -7.21 14.97
C VAL A 124 8.03 -8.17 13.92
N ALA A 125 6.93 -7.83 13.25
CA ALA A 125 6.38 -8.69 12.20
C ALA A 125 7.34 -8.91 11.03
N THR A 126 8.16 -7.92 10.66
CA THR A 126 9.21 -8.13 9.63
C THR A 126 10.36 -9.03 10.09
N MET A 127 10.61 -9.15 11.39
CA MET A 127 11.67 -10.00 11.95
C MET A 127 11.24 -11.46 12.13
N LEU A 128 9.93 -11.71 12.22
CA LEU A 128 9.35 -13.04 12.40
C LEU A 128 9.23 -13.84 11.09
N ASP A 129 9.53 -13.25 9.93
CA ASP A 129 9.57 -13.96 8.66
C ASP A 129 10.84 -14.84 8.61
N ARG A 130 10.66 -16.15 8.82
CA ARG A 130 11.76 -17.12 8.83
C ARG A 130 11.95 -17.74 7.43
N ASN A 131 13.21 -17.86 7.01
CA ASN A 131 13.56 -18.45 5.72
C ASN A 131 13.39 -19.98 5.67
N ASP A 132 13.15 -20.62 6.82
CA ASP A 132 13.05 -22.08 6.97
C ASP A 132 11.65 -22.64 6.64
N GLY A 133 10.70 -21.78 6.25
CA GLY A 133 9.34 -22.17 5.91
C GLY A 133 8.52 -22.72 7.08
N CYS A 134 9.02 -22.57 8.32
CA CYS A 134 8.32 -23.02 9.50
C CYS A 134 7.22 -22.02 9.87
N GLU A 135 6.01 -22.53 10.12
CA GLU A 135 4.91 -21.70 10.60
C GLU A 135 5.21 -21.22 12.03
N SER A 136 5.05 -19.92 12.24
CA SER A 136 5.19 -19.26 13.55
C SER A 136 3.81 -18.79 14.00
N ASP A 137 3.34 -19.31 15.14
CA ASP A 137 2.07 -18.90 15.74
C ASP A 137 2.09 -17.41 16.06
N MET A 138 3.24 -16.92 16.54
CA MET A 138 3.48 -15.52 16.81
C MET A 138 3.41 -14.66 15.54
N ALA A 139 4.02 -15.10 14.43
CA ALA A 139 3.97 -14.40 13.14
C ALA A 139 2.52 -14.32 12.61
N LEU A 140 1.78 -15.44 12.66
CA LEU A 140 0.38 -15.49 12.23
C LEU A 140 -0.51 -14.61 13.11
N SER A 141 -0.27 -14.60 14.42
CA SER A 141 -0.97 -13.72 15.37
C SER A 141 -0.67 -12.24 15.10
N MET A 142 0.60 -11.89 14.82
CA MET A 142 0.99 -10.52 14.46
C MET A 142 0.37 -10.07 13.13
N ASN A 143 0.38 -10.92 12.10
CA ASN A 143 -0.22 -10.59 10.81
C ASN A 143 -1.72 -10.33 10.92
N ARG A 144 -2.43 -11.06 11.80
CA ARG A 144 -3.84 -10.80 12.12
C ARG A 144 -4.03 -9.47 12.85
N TYR A 145 -3.24 -9.19 13.87
CA TYR A 145 -3.30 -7.91 14.60
C TYR A 145 -3.03 -6.71 13.69
N ILE A 146 -1.96 -6.78 12.88
CA ILE A 146 -1.60 -5.70 11.94
C ILE A 146 -2.70 -5.49 10.90
N GLY A 147 -3.14 -6.57 10.24
CA GLY A 147 -4.13 -6.50 9.17
C GLY A 147 -5.52 -6.07 9.64
N ASN A 148 -5.93 -6.45 10.85
CA ASN A 148 -7.28 -6.18 11.35
C ASN A 148 -7.38 -4.91 12.20
N SER A 149 -6.27 -4.40 12.74
CA SER A 149 -6.28 -3.27 13.69
C SER A 149 -5.38 -2.12 13.27
N ILE A 150 -4.08 -2.37 13.05
CA ILE A 150 -3.13 -1.29 12.77
C ILE A 150 -3.39 -0.68 11.39
N LEU A 151 -3.35 -1.48 10.31
CA LEU A 151 -3.46 -0.95 8.95
C LEU A 151 -4.81 -0.26 8.68
N PRO A 152 -5.97 -0.84 9.08
CA PRO A 152 -7.26 -0.16 8.88
C PRO A 152 -7.34 1.17 9.61
N LEU A 153 -6.81 1.25 10.84
CA LEU A 153 -6.77 2.49 11.63
C LEU A 153 -5.88 3.54 10.97
N LEU A 154 -4.70 3.15 10.49
CA LEU A 154 -3.79 4.05 9.80
C LEU A 154 -4.40 4.59 8.48
N ILE A 155 -5.03 3.71 7.69
CA ILE A 155 -5.73 4.09 6.45
C ILE A 155 -6.88 5.06 6.74
N LYS A 156 -7.70 4.76 7.77
CA LYS A 156 -8.85 5.58 8.17
C LYS A 156 -8.45 7.03 8.50
N HIS A 157 -7.24 7.21 9.02
CA HIS A 157 -6.70 8.50 9.42
C HIS A 157 -5.66 9.06 8.42
N ALA A 158 -5.74 8.65 7.15
CA ALA A 158 -4.79 9.09 6.11
C ALA A 158 -4.78 10.61 5.88
N ASN A 159 -5.84 11.32 6.27
CA ASN A 159 -5.89 12.77 6.24
C ASN A 159 -4.78 13.44 7.07
N PHE A 160 -4.28 12.78 8.11
CA PHE A 160 -3.18 13.28 8.94
C PHE A 160 -1.80 13.23 8.27
N TYR A 161 -1.66 12.52 7.14
CA TYR A 161 -0.41 12.47 6.39
C TYR A 161 -0.14 13.74 5.57
N ASN A 162 -1.18 14.54 5.31
CA ASN A 162 -1.02 15.80 4.58
C ASN A 162 -0.23 16.80 5.43
N GLU A 163 0.73 17.49 4.80
CA GLU A 163 1.53 18.56 5.42
C GLU A 163 2.29 18.13 6.69
N ALA A 164 2.59 16.83 6.83
CA ALA A 164 3.24 16.26 8.00
C ALA A 164 4.78 16.31 7.97
N GLU A 165 5.36 17.47 7.61
CA GLU A 165 6.81 17.63 7.45
C GLU A 165 7.59 17.33 8.73
N ASN A 166 7.03 17.70 9.89
CA ASN A 166 7.61 17.42 11.21
C ASN A 166 7.74 15.92 11.53
N TYR A 167 7.00 15.07 10.83
CA TYR A 167 6.99 13.62 11.02
C TYR A 167 7.60 12.86 9.82
N ALA A 168 8.31 13.56 8.93
CA ALA A 168 8.88 13.00 7.71
C ALA A 168 9.74 11.74 7.96
N SER A 169 10.60 11.76 8.98
CA SER A 169 11.46 10.62 9.33
C SER A 169 10.67 9.41 9.82
N LEU A 170 9.61 9.64 10.60
CA LEU A 170 8.71 8.60 11.10
C LEU A 170 7.89 7.99 9.96
N LEU A 171 7.38 8.81 9.05
CA LEU A 171 6.67 8.35 7.85
C LEU A 171 7.58 7.54 6.92
N ASP A 172 8.83 7.98 6.69
CA ASP A 172 9.83 7.24 5.91
C ASP A 172 10.12 5.86 6.55
N ALA A 173 10.37 5.85 7.86
CA ALA A 173 10.61 4.61 8.59
C ALA A 173 9.40 3.66 8.52
N THR A 174 8.19 4.20 8.61
CA THR A 174 6.95 3.42 8.49
C THR A 174 6.78 2.86 7.08
N LEU A 175 6.97 3.70 6.06
CA LEU A 175 6.88 3.32 4.65
C LEU A 175 7.79 2.13 4.33
N HIS A 176 9.08 2.23 4.65
CA HIS A 176 10.03 1.16 4.37
C HIS A 176 9.78 -0.10 5.21
N THR A 177 9.31 0.05 6.45
CA THR A 177 8.96 -1.11 7.30
C THR A 177 7.76 -1.86 6.72
N VAL A 178 6.70 -1.15 6.32
CA VAL A 178 5.50 -1.78 5.77
C VAL A 178 5.73 -2.29 4.34
N TYR A 179 6.57 -1.61 3.56
CA TYR A 179 6.98 -2.12 2.24
C TYR A 179 7.76 -3.44 2.38
N ARG A 180 8.66 -3.55 3.37
CA ARG A 180 9.31 -4.82 3.69
C ARG A 180 8.31 -5.89 4.13
N LEU A 181 7.36 -5.54 5.00
CA LEU A 181 6.28 -6.43 5.44
C LEU A 181 5.49 -6.98 4.24
N SER A 182 5.27 -6.18 3.20
CA SER A 182 4.56 -6.60 1.98
C SER A 182 5.23 -7.76 1.24
N LYS A 183 6.47 -8.12 1.58
CA LYS A 183 7.24 -9.23 1.01
C LYS A 183 7.25 -10.48 1.89
N ASN A 184 6.70 -10.42 3.10
CA ASN A 184 6.63 -11.57 4.00
C ASN A 184 5.79 -12.70 3.37
N ARG A 185 6.24 -13.95 3.55
CA ARG A 185 5.62 -15.14 2.94
C ARG A 185 4.35 -15.57 3.67
N MET A 186 4.31 -15.35 4.98
CA MET A 186 3.21 -15.74 5.87
C MET A 186 1.96 -14.84 5.78
N LEU A 187 1.90 -13.91 4.81
CA LEU A 187 0.73 -13.05 4.58
C LEU A 187 -0.26 -13.72 3.63
N THR A 188 -1.51 -13.82 4.07
CA THR A 188 -2.63 -14.18 3.19
C THR A 188 -2.86 -13.09 2.13
N LYS A 189 -3.57 -13.44 1.05
CA LYS A 189 -3.90 -12.49 -0.04
C LYS A 189 -4.58 -11.21 0.50
N GLY A 190 -5.62 -11.35 1.32
CA GLY A 190 -6.34 -10.21 1.89
C GLY A 190 -5.49 -9.34 2.84
N GLN A 191 -4.57 -9.95 3.60
CA GLN A 191 -3.62 -9.18 4.41
C GLN A 191 -2.62 -8.41 3.55
N ARG A 192 -2.14 -9.01 2.46
CA ARG A 192 -1.24 -8.34 1.51
C ARG A 192 -1.95 -7.19 0.78
N GLU A 193 -3.22 -7.35 0.46
CA GLU A 193 -4.08 -6.27 -0.07
C GLU A 193 -4.19 -5.12 0.93
N ALA A 194 -4.48 -5.39 2.21
CA ALA A 194 -4.52 -4.36 3.25
C ALA A 194 -3.18 -3.62 3.43
N VAL A 195 -2.05 -4.34 3.37
CA VAL A 195 -0.69 -3.75 3.36
C VAL A 195 -0.53 -2.83 2.14
N SER A 196 -0.97 -3.29 0.97
CA SER A 196 -0.89 -2.51 -0.27
C SER A 196 -1.76 -1.26 -0.22
N ASP A 197 -2.97 -1.34 0.34
CA ASP A 197 -3.88 -0.20 0.47
C ASP A 197 -3.31 0.87 1.41
N PHE A 198 -2.70 0.45 2.51
CA PHE A 198 -1.99 1.36 3.40
C PHE A 198 -0.82 2.06 2.69
N LEU A 199 0.02 1.31 1.96
CA LEU A 199 1.15 1.88 1.25
C LEU A 199 0.69 2.90 0.19
N VAL A 200 -0.42 2.61 -0.49
CA VAL A 200 -1.08 3.55 -1.42
C VAL A 200 -1.54 4.80 -0.69
N ALA A 201 -2.26 4.67 0.43
CA ALA A 201 -2.76 5.82 1.20
C ALA A 201 -1.62 6.70 1.73
N LEU A 202 -0.54 6.10 2.23
CA LEU A 202 0.63 6.81 2.74
C LEU A 202 1.38 7.53 1.61
N THR A 203 1.74 6.79 0.55
CA THR A 203 2.52 7.36 -0.56
C THR A 203 1.74 8.42 -1.33
N ALA A 204 0.40 8.35 -1.38
CA ALA A 204 -0.46 9.37 -1.99
C ALA A 204 -0.40 10.74 -1.29
N ALA A 205 -0.02 10.79 -0.01
CA ALA A 205 0.13 12.04 0.74
C ALA A 205 1.58 12.56 0.78
N MET A 206 2.58 11.70 0.55
CA MET A 206 4.00 12.08 0.62
C MET A 206 4.47 12.81 -0.64
N GLN A 207 5.35 13.81 -0.48
CA GLN A 207 5.98 14.50 -1.60
C GLN A 207 6.89 13.57 -2.43
N PRO A 208 7.03 13.79 -3.75
CA PRO A 208 7.84 12.92 -4.62
C PRO A 208 9.28 12.75 -4.16
N SER A 209 9.91 13.83 -3.68
CA SER A 209 11.30 13.85 -3.20
C SER A 209 11.54 12.91 -2.01
N MET A 210 10.55 12.74 -1.13
CA MET A 210 10.62 11.82 0.01
C MET A 210 10.61 10.35 -0.44
N LEU A 211 10.05 10.07 -1.62
CA LEU A 211 9.90 8.72 -2.14
C LEU A 211 11.13 8.24 -2.94
N LEU A 212 12.16 9.06 -3.14
CA LEU A 212 13.36 8.69 -3.92
C LEU A 212 13.99 7.37 -3.43
N LYS A 213 14.09 7.18 -2.11
CA LYS A 213 14.64 5.95 -1.54
C LYS A 213 13.75 4.74 -1.84
N LEU A 214 12.42 4.89 -1.75
CA LEU A 214 11.48 3.86 -2.16
C LEU A 214 11.59 3.56 -3.65
N LEU A 215 11.69 4.57 -4.53
CA LEU A 215 11.84 4.38 -5.98
C LEU A 215 13.08 3.54 -6.33
N ARG A 216 14.20 3.74 -5.60
CA ARG A 216 15.40 2.89 -5.74
C ARG A 216 15.10 1.43 -5.40
N GLU A 217 14.47 1.18 -4.24
CA GLU A 217 14.10 -0.18 -3.80
C GLU A 217 13.14 -0.84 -4.79
N LEU A 218 12.08 -0.13 -5.19
CA LEU A 218 11.09 -0.62 -6.14
C LEU A 218 11.71 -0.94 -7.51
N THR A 219 12.67 -0.13 -7.99
CA THR A 219 13.34 -0.36 -9.29
C THR A 219 14.14 -1.66 -9.27
N VAL A 220 14.77 -1.98 -8.14
CA VAL A 220 15.46 -3.25 -7.93
C VAL A 220 14.46 -4.40 -7.88
N ASP A 221 13.36 -4.28 -7.13
CA ASP A 221 12.37 -5.36 -7.00
C ASP A 221 11.64 -5.66 -8.31
N VAL A 222 11.35 -4.63 -9.11
CA VAL A 222 10.68 -4.79 -10.42
C VAL A 222 11.61 -5.35 -11.50
N SER A 223 12.93 -5.25 -11.33
CA SER A 223 13.88 -5.90 -12.25
C SER A 223 13.75 -7.44 -12.29
N ARG A 224 13.04 -8.03 -11.32
CA ARG A 224 12.72 -9.45 -11.25
C ARG A 224 11.23 -9.61 -10.95
N LEU A 225 10.37 -9.58 -11.97
CA LEU A 225 8.92 -9.73 -11.74
C LEU A 225 8.65 -11.08 -11.04
N SER A 226 7.90 -10.99 -9.95
CA SER A 226 7.46 -12.08 -9.10
C SER A 226 6.06 -11.76 -8.55
N GLU A 227 5.45 -12.69 -7.83
CA GLU A 227 4.18 -12.45 -7.13
C GLU A 227 4.23 -11.22 -6.20
N TYR A 228 5.40 -10.98 -5.57
CA TYR A 228 5.66 -9.87 -4.65
C TYR A 228 5.76 -8.52 -5.36
N THR A 229 5.95 -8.52 -6.68
CA THR A 229 6.11 -7.32 -7.49
C THR A 229 4.78 -6.60 -7.73
N THR A 230 3.64 -7.24 -7.47
CA THR A 230 2.30 -6.63 -7.63
C THR A 230 2.16 -5.35 -6.81
N VAL A 231 2.62 -5.36 -5.55
CA VAL A 231 2.57 -4.17 -4.68
C VAL A 231 3.48 -3.07 -5.25
N ALA A 232 4.68 -3.43 -5.68
CA ALA A 232 5.63 -2.47 -6.25
C ALA A 232 5.10 -1.79 -7.52
N LEU A 233 4.49 -2.56 -8.43
CA LEU A 233 3.86 -2.05 -9.65
C LEU A 233 2.70 -1.11 -9.34
N ARG A 234 1.87 -1.43 -8.33
CA ARG A 234 0.77 -0.57 -7.89
C ARG A 234 1.29 0.76 -7.34
N LEU A 235 2.34 0.73 -6.53
CA LEU A 235 2.96 1.96 -5.98
C LEU A 235 3.61 2.81 -7.06
N PHE A 236 4.31 2.19 -8.03
CA PHE A 236 4.85 2.92 -9.17
C PHE A 236 3.76 3.57 -10.02
N THR A 237 2.71 2.81 -10.36
CA THR A 237 1.59 3.31 -11.16
C THR A 237 1.00 4.56 -10.51
N LEU A 238 0.69 4.49 -9.20
CA LEU A 238 0.17 5.62 -8.46
C LEU A 238 1.14 6.82 -8.45
N HIS A 239 2.42 6.56 -8.20
CA HIS A 239 3.44 7.61 -8.14
C HIS A 239 3.52 8.37 -9.46
N TYR A 240 3.63 7.68 -10.60
CA TYR A 240 3.73 8.34 -11.90
C TYR A 240 2.41 8.97 -12.36
N GLU A 241 1.24 8.38 -12.04
CA GLU A 241 -0.07 9.01 -12.29
C GLU A 241 -0.19 10.37 -11.57
N ARG A 242 0.24 10.44 -10.31
CA ARG A 242 0.18 11.67 -9.49
C ARG A 242 1.27 12.68 -9.87
N CYS A 243 2.47 12.19 -10.15
CA CYS A 243 3.68 13.00 -10.31
C CYS A 243 4.03 13.29 -11.78
N ALA A 244 3.14 13.00 -12.74
CA ALA A 244 3.33 13.23 -14.17
C ALA A 244 3.96 14.61 -14.49
N LYS A 245 3.38 15.69 -13.95
CA LYS A 245 3.88 17.07 -14.15
C LYS A 245 5.25 17.32 -13.51
N TYR A 246 5.58 16.63 -12.41
CA TYR A 246 6.85 16.78 -11.71
C TYR A 246 8.03 16.21 -12.52
N TYR A 247 7.79 15.13 -13.28
CA TYR A 247 8.77 14.52 -14.17
C TYR A 247 8.85 15.18 -15.56
N GLY A 248 7.74 15.71 -16.07
CA GLY A 248 7.69 16.36 -17.39
C GLY A 248 8.07 17.86 -17.41
N SER A 249 8.08 18.54 -16.27
CA SER A 249 8.29 20.00 -16.23
C SER A 249 9.79 20.39 -16.24
N THR A 250 10.28 20.84 -17.40
CA THR A 250 11.56 21.56 -17.51
C THR A 250 11.39 23.02 -17.04
N GLY A 251 11.34 23.27 -15.73
CA GLY A 251 11.25 24.65 -15.23
C GLY A 251 10.65 24.87 -13.85
N GLY A 252 10.41 23.83 -13.05
CA GLY A 252 10.00 23.98 -11.65
C GLY A 252 8.62 24.62 -11.41
N GLN A 253 7.77 24.75 -12.45
CA GLN A 253 6.43 25.34 -12.33
C GLN A 253 5.36 24.36 -11.80
N GLY A 254 5.75 23.13 -11.42
CA GLY A 254 4.85 22.13 -10.83
C GLY A 254 4.65 22.33 -9.33
N LEU A 255 3.55 21.78 -8.79
CA LEU A 255 3.21 21.81 -7.36
C LEU A 255 4.33 21.27 -6.45
N TYR A 256 5.16 20.37 -6.98
CA TYR A 256 6.27 19.72 -6.27
C TYR A 256 7.66 20.18 -6.76
N GLY A 257 7.74 21.26 -7.54
CA GLY A 257 8.98 21.68 -8.19
C GLY A 257 9.36 20.81 -9.40
N ALA A 258 10.64 20.49 -9.54
CA ALA A 258 11.18 19.70 -10.65
C ALA A 258 11.92 18.45 -10.15
N SER A 259 11.76 17.33 -10.86
CA SER A 259 12.50 16.09 -10.57
C SER A 259 14.01 16.24 -10.78
N SER A 260 14.78 15.64 -9.86
CA SER A 260 16.23 15.48 -9.97
C SER A 260 16.64 14.56 -11.13
N ASP A 261 17.88 14.71 -11.59
CA ASP A 261 18.44 13.86 -12.66
C ASP A 261 18.49 12.38 -12.25
N GLU A 262 18.64 12.10 -10.96
CA GLU A 262 18.58 10.74 -10.44
C GLU A 262 17.18 10.14 -10.56
N GLU A 263 16.14 10.87 -10.15
CA GLU A 263 14.76 10.39 -10.28
C GLU A 263 14.38 10.16 -11.74
N LYS A 264 14.82 11.02 -12.66
CA LYS A 264 14.66 10.82 -14.11
C LYS A 264 15.37 9.55 -14.58
N ARG A 265 16.62 9.32 -14.15
CA ARG A 265 17.38 8.11 -14.50
C ARG A 265 16.70 6.85 -13.97
N LEU A 266 16.22 6.84 -12.73
CA LEU A 266 15.49 5.71 -12.16
C LEU A 266 14.21 5.42 -12.94
N THR A 267 13.47 6.46 -13.32
CA THR A 267 12.28 6.36 -14.17
C THR A 267 12.59 5.71 -15.53
N MET A 268 13.68 6.15 -16.17
CA MET A 268 14.17 5.57 -17.42
C MET A 268 14.57 4.10 -17.28
N MET A 269 15.33 3.77 -16.23
CA MET A 269 15.76 2.39 -15.96
C MET A 269 14.56 1.48 -15.69
N LEU A 270 13.61 1.93 -14.88
CA LEU A 270 12.40 1.19 -14.57
C LEU A 270 11.61 0.89 -15.84
N PHE A 271 11.42 1.90 -16.69
CA PHE A 271 10.72 1.74 -17.95
C PHE A 271 11.38 0.67 -18.83
N SER A 272 12.68 0.82 -19.08
CA SER A 272 13.44 -0.13 -19.91
C SER A 272 13.47 -1.52 -19.31
N ASN A 273 13.62 -1.65 -17.98
CA ASN A 273 13.65 -2.95 -17.31
C ASN A 273 12.31 -3.69 -17.41
N ILE A 274 11.18 -3.01 -17.16
CA ILE A 274 9.86 -3.62 -17.29
C ILE A 274 9.61 -3.98 -18.76
N PHE A 275 9.91 -3.07 -19.69
CA PHE A 275 9.71 -3.30 -21.12
C PHE A 275 10.55 -4.48 -21.64
N ASP A 276 11.84 -4.50 -21.32
CA ASP A 276 12.76 -5.59 -21.71
C ASP A 276 12.30 -6.92 -21.14
N TYR A 277 11.87 -6.94 -19.88
CA TYR A 277 11.38 -8.13 -19.22
C TYR A 277 10.10 -8.66 -19.88
N LEU A 278 9.08 -7.81 -20.05
CA LEU A 278 7.86 -8.18 -20.78
C LEU A 278 8.15 -8.62 -22.21
N SER A 279 9.16 -8.04 -22.86
CA SER A 279 9.54 -8.45 -24.21
C SER A 279 10.12 -9.86 -24.24
N LYS A 280 10.79 -10.32 -23.18
CA LYS A 280 11.47 -11.63 -23.14
C LYS A 280 10.58 -12.76 -22.61
N MET A 281 9.40 -12.44 -22.11
CA MET A 281 8.48 -13.41 -21.53
C MET A 281 7.36 -13.81 -22.48
N ASP A 282 6.82 -15.00 -22.24
CA ASP A 282 5.56 -15.42 -22.80
C ASP A 282 4.40 -14.57 -22.26
N TYR A 283 3.34 -14.45 -23.05
CA TYR A 283 2.19 -13.63 -22.68
C TYR A 283 1.40 -14.25 -21.52
N GLU A 284 1.52 -13.64 -20.35
CA GLU A 284 0.70 -13.94 -19.16
C GLU A 284 -0.33 -12.82 -18.93
N PRO A 285 -1.64 -13.06 -19.17
CA PRO A 285 -2.67 -12.02 -19.09
C PRO A 285 -2.66 -11.23 -17.77
N GLU A 286 -2.58 -11.94 -16.64
CA GLU A 286 -2.60 -11.31 -15.31
C GLU A 286 -1.38 -10.43 -15.02
N LEU A 287 -0.21 -10.79 -15.57
CA LEU A 287 1.03 -10.03 -15.38
C LEU A 287 1.02 -8.77 -16.25
N PHE A 288 0.57 -8.90 -17.50
CA PHE A 288 0.42 -7.78 -18.43
C PHE A 288 -0.61 -6.76 -17.91
N GLU A 289 -1.73 -7.24 -17.37
CA GLU A 289 -2.76 -6.39 -16.77
C GLU A 289 -2.22 -5.52 -15.62
N LYS A 290 -1.25 -6.03 -14.85
CA LYS A 290 -0.64 -5.32 -13.72
C LYS A 290 0.52 -4.39 -14.13
N THR A 291 1.26 -4.75 -15.17
CA THR A 291 2.49 -4.04 -15.59
C THR A 291 2.21 -2.95 -16.62
N LEU A 292 1.21 -3.13 -17.49
CA LEU A 292 0.89 -2.18 -18.54
C LEU A 292 0.45 -0.81 -18.01
N PRO A 293 -0.41 -0.70 -16.96
CA PRO A 293 -0.74 0.60 -16.37
C PRO A 293 0.50 1.35 -15.86
N CYS A 294 1.46 0.62 -15.28
CA CYS A 294 2.73 1.17 -14.80
C CYS A 294 3.58 1.70 -15.97
N LEU A 295 3.74 0.92 -17.04
CA LEU A 295 4.47 1.34 -18.24
C LEU A 295 3.84 2.56 -18.91
N VAL A 296 2.51 2.59 -19.01
CA VAL A 296 1.77 3.74 -19.56
C VAL A 296 1.94 4.96 -18.67
N ALA A 297 1.86 4.80 -17.34
CA ALA A 297 2.06 5.90 -16.40
C ALA A 297 3.47 6.50 -16.52
N ILE A 298 4.50 5.67 -16.71
CA ILE A 298 5.90 6.11 -16.84
C ILE A 298 6.17 6.76 -18.21
N GLY A 299 5.77 6.09 -19.28
CA GLY A 299 6.14 6.48 -20.65
C GLY A 299 5.37 7.68 -21.19
N ALA A 300 4.19 7.97 -20.64
CA ALA A 300 3.37 9.12 -21.01
C ALA A 300 4.07 10.48 -20.88
N ASP A 301 5.02 10.60 -19.96
CA ASP A 301 5.50 11.87 -19.44
C ASP A 301 7.03 12.01 -19.51
N ASN A 302 7.70 11.16 -20.31
CA ASN A 302 9.14 11.19 -20.51
C ASN A 302 9.54 11.70 -21.90
N PRO A 303 9.70 13.03 -22.10
CA PRO A 303 10.10 13.60 -23.37
C PRO A 303 11.54 13.29 -23.79
N GLN A 304 12.35 12.66 -22.91
CA GLN A 304 13.74 12.27 -23.17
C GLN A 304 13.91 10.75 -23.39
N TYR A 305 12.82 9.98 -23.42
CA TYR A 305 12.88 8.56 -23.75
C TYR A 305 13.15 8.38 -25.26
N ASP A 306 14.42 8.24 -25.62
CA ASP A 306 14.87 7.67 -26.90
C ASP A 306 15.23 6.20 -26.67
N PRO A 307 14.25 5.28 -26.73
CA PRO A 307 14.57 3.87 -26.71
C PRO A 307 15.45 3.59 -27.90
N GLN A 308 16.65 3.06 -27.66
CA GLN A 308 17.38 2.26 -28.65
C GLN A 308 16.58 0.97 -28.90
N SER A 309 15.37 1.12 -29.41
CA SER A 309 14.49 0.02 -29.80
C SER A 309 15.17 -0.75 -30.92
N ILE A 310 14.97 -2.07 -30.94
CA ILE A 310 15.29 -2.85 -32.13
C ILE A 310 14.60 -2.17 -33.31
N ASN A 311 15.35 -1.85 -34.35
CA ASN A 311 14.80 -1.19 -35.52
C ASN A 311 13.76 -2.12 -36.16
N THR A 312 12.49 -1.82 -35.90
CA THR A 312 11.32 -2.54 -36.41
C THR A 312 10.76 -1.89 -37.68
N SER A 313 11.44 -0.90 -38.27
CA SER A 313 10.99 -0.26 -39.52
C SER A 313 10.91 -1.22 -40.70
N SER A 314 11.59 -2.37 -40.62
CA SER A 314 11.50 -3.48 -41.58
C SER A 314 10.31 -4.43 -41.33
N VAL A 315 9.64 -4.32 -40.18
CA VAL A 315 8.52 -5.20 -39.79
C VAL A 315 7.21 -4.47 -40.05
N ALA A 316 6.60 -4.72 -41.20
CA ALA A 316 5.28 -4.23 -41.53
C ALA A 316 4.21 -5.13 -40.88
N LEU A 317 3.54 -4.62 -39.85
CA LEU A 317 2.29 -5.23 -39.38
C LEU A 317 1.26 -5.18 -40.51
N ASN A 318 0.57 -6.29 -40.77
CA ASN A 318 -0.57 -6.27 -41.67
C ASN A 318 -1.74 -5.48 -41.05
N ASN A 319 -2.75 -5.14 -41.86
CA ASN A 319 -3.90 -4.34 -41.41
C ASN A 319 -4.68 -5.02 -40.27
N ASP A 320 -4.73 -6.35 -40.26
CA ASP A 320 -5.40 -7.11 -39.21
C ASP A 320 -4.69 -6.97 -37.85
N LEU A 321 -3.36 -7.08 -37.84
CA LEU A 321 -2.55 -6.91 -36.63
C LEU A 321 -2.56 -5.47 -36.15
N ASN A 322 -2.52 -4.48 -37.04
CA ASN A 322 -2.69 -3.07 -36.65
C ASN A 322 -4.07 -2.83 -36.03
N THR A 323 -5.12 -3.43 -36.58
CA THR A 323 -6.48 -3.36 -36.03
C THR A 323 -6.55 -4.04 -34.66
N ILE A 324 -5.90 -5.20 -34.49
CA ILE A 324 -5.83 -5.91 -33.21
C ILE A 324 -5.08 -5.09 -32.18
N VAL A 325 -3.93 -4.51 -32.53
CA VAL A 325 -3.14 -3.64 -31.66
C VAL A 325 -3.96 -2.45 -31.18
N GLN A 326 -4.67 -1.78 -32.10
CA GLN A 326 -5.53 -0.65 -31.76
C GLN A 326 -6.68 -1.06 -30.83
N LYS A 327 -7.38 -2.16 -31.13
CA LYS A 327 -8.45 -2.69 -30.27
C LYS A 327 -7.93 -3.17 -28.91
N PHE A 328 -6.72 -3.69 -28.86
CA PHE A 328 -6.09 -4.13 -27.61
C PHE A 328 -5.68 -2.91 -26.76
N SER A 329 -5.11 -1.86 -27.36
CA SER A 329 -4.85 -0.59 -26.67
C SER A 329 -6.13 0.01 -26.10
N GLU A 330 -7.20 0.04 -26.89
CA GLU A 330 -8.52 0.53 -26.50
C GLU A 330 -9.11 -0.31 -25.36
N HIS A 331 -9.10 -1.64 -25.49
CA HIS A 331 -9.59 -2.54 -24.44
C HIS A 331 -8.89 -2.38 -23.10
N ASN A 332 -7.55 -2.22 -23.10
CA ASN A 332 -6.79 -2.00 -21.87
C ASN A 332 -7.09 -0.64 -21.24
N HIS A 333 -7.25 0.40 -22.07
CA HIS A 333 -7.65 1.72 -21.59
C HIS A 333 -9.06 1.69 -21.00
N ASP A 334 -10.01 1.01 -21.65
CA ASP A 334 -11.37 0.83 -21.15
C ASP A 334 -11.40 0.05 -19.83
N ALA A 335 -10.59 -1.00 -19.70
CA ALA A 335 -10.48 -1.77 -18.45
C ALA A 335 -9.91 -0.92 -17.30
N TRP A 336 -8.88 -0.11 -17.56
CA TRP A 336 -8.35 0.87 -16.60
C TRP A 336 -9.40 1.93 -16.23
N ALA A 337 -10.08 2.50 -17.22
CA ALA A 337 -11.07 3.55 -17.03
C ALA A 337 -12.28 3.04 -16.24
N SER A 338 -12.77 1.83 -16.57
CA SER A 338 -13.89 1.19 -15.87
C SER A 338 -13.59 1.02 -14.39
N ARG A 339 -12.42 0.49 -14.02
CA ARG A 339 -12.03 0.34 -12.60
C ARG A 339 -11.93 1.68 -11.89
N LYS A 340 -11.42 2.71 -12.56
CA LYS A 340 -11.36 4.07 -11.98
C LYS A 340 -12.76 4.62 -11.75
N ILE A 341 -13.67 4.49 -12.72
CA ILE A 341 -15.07 4.94 -12.62
C ILE A 341 -15.82 4.17 -11.51
N GLU A 342 -15.65 2.85 -11.42
CA GLU A 342 -16.20 2.02 -10.34
C GLU A 342 -15.73 2.49 -8.95
N ASN A 343 -14.50 2.98 -8.87
CA ASN A 343 -13.92 3.58 -7.66
C ASN A 343 -14.29 5.07 -7.48
N GLY A 344 -15.29 5.56 -8.21
CA GLY A 344 -15.84 6.92 -8.09
C GLY A 344 -15.03 8.01 -8.80
N TRP A 345 -14.09 7.67 -9.69
CA TRP A 345 -13.32 8.66 -10.42
C TRP A 345 -14.07 9.26 -11.62
N VAL A 346 -13.91 10.56 -11.82
CA VAL A 346 -14.53 11.35 -12.89
C VAL A 346 -13.47 12.03 -13.77
N TYR A 347 -13.87 12.43 -14.97
CA TYR A 347 -13.00 13.22 -15.85
C TYR A 347 -12.80 14.64 -15.31
N ALA A 348 -11.55 15.13 -15.34
CA ALA A 348 -11.21 16.56 -15.19
C ALA A 348 -9.85 16.86 -15.83
N GLU A 349 -9.56 18.11 -16.16
CA GLU A 349 -8.28 18.52 -16.77
C GLU A 349 -7.06 18.30 -15.87
N SER A 350 -7.27 18.13 -14.57
CA SER A 350 -6.25 17.86 -13.58
C SER A 350 -6.54 16.57 -12.80
N TRP A 351 -5.46 15.93 -12.36
CA TRP A 351 -5.55 14.81 -11.43
C TRP A 351 -5.83 15.35 -10.02
N SER A 352 -6.78 14.75 -9.31
CA SER A 352 -7.08 15.06 -7.91
C SER A 352 -7.64 13.83 -7.19
N ASP A 353 -6.99 13.36 -6.13
CA ASP A 353 -7.55 12.24 -5.35
C ASP A 353 -8.75 12.68 -4.49
N SER A 354 -8.75 13.92 -3.98
CA SER A 354 -9.83 14.44 -3.12
C SER A 354 -11.15 14.63 -3.88
N GLN A 355 -11.06 15.08 -5.13
CA GLN A 355 -12.21 15.20 -6.03
C GLN A 355 -12.44 13.93 -6.86
N LYS A 356 -11.59 12.90 -6.68
CA LYS A 356 -11.53 11.70 -7.50
C LYS A 356 -11.57 12.03 -9.00
N SER A 357 -10.66 12.86 -9.48
CA SER A 357 -10.64 13.33 -10.87
C SER A 357 -9.37 12.92 -11.64
N HIS A 358 -9.50 12.57 -12.92
CA HIS A 358 -8.36 12.17 -13.75
C HIS A 358 -8.45 12.68 -15.21
N PRO A 359 -7.38 13.25 -15.80
CA PRO A 359 -7.37 13.82 -17.16
C PRO A 359 -7.38 12.81 -18.32
N ARG A 360 -7.29 11.52 -18.00
CA ARG A 360 -7.20 10.43 -18.99
C ARG A 360 -8.48 9.60 -19.03
N LEU A 361 -9.48 9.93 -18.21
CA LEU A 361 -10.83 9.36 -18.25
C LEU A 361 -11.64 9.97 -19.40
N LYS A 362 -11.15 9.79 -20.62
CA LYS A 362 -11.80 10.19 -21.86
C LYS A 362 -11.60 9.07 -22.88
N PRO A 363 -12.43 8.96 -23.92
CA PRO A 363 -12.29 7.91 -24.93
C PRO A 363 -10.85 7.79 -25.47
N TYR A 364 -10.39 6.56 -25.73
CA TYR A 364 -9.02 6.26 -26.17
C TYR A 364 -8.60 7.12 -27.39
N ASN A 365 -9.50 7.29 -28.36
CA ASN A 365 -9.28 8.12 -29.54
C ASN A 365 -9.08 9.64 -29.25
N MET A 366 -9.36 10.11 -28.03
CA MET A 366 -9.16 11.49 -27.58
C MET A 366 -7.91 11.66 -26.70
N LEU A 367 -7.12 10.60 -26.49
CA LEU A 367 -5.79 10.70 -25.90
C LEU A 367 -4.84 11.38 -26.90
N ASN A 368 -3.76 12.02 -26.40
CA ASN A 368 -2.84 12.73 -27.29
C ASN A 368 -2.10 11.75 -28.23
N ASP A 369 -1.66 12.24 -29.39
CA ASP A 369 -1.01 11.42 -30.41
C ASP A 369 0.25 10.72 -29.89
N TYR A 370 0.95 11.33 -28.94
CA TYR A 370 2.11 10.72 -28.30
C TYR A 370 1.74 9.48 -27.48
N LEU A 371 0.70 9.53 -26.66
CA LEU A 371 0.20 8.40 -25.86
C LEU A 371 -0.31 7.28 -26.76
N ASN A 372 -1.09 7.65 -27.79
CA ASN A 372 -1.64 6.68 -28.73
C ASN A 372 -0.52 5.95 -29.48
N ASN A 373 0.48 6.68 -29.98
CA ASN A 373 1.65 6.09 -30.62
C ASN A 373 2.49 5.26 -29.65
N PHE A 374 2.58 5.67 -28.38
CA PHE A 374 3.31 4.95 -27.35
C PHE A 374 2.63 3.63 -26.96
N CYS A 375 1.33 3.64 -26.66
CA CYS A 375 0.54 2.44 -26.40
C CYS A 375 0.59 1.47 -27.59
N ASN A 376 0.46 2.00 -28.82
CA ASN A 376 0.58 1.21 -30.03
C ASN A 376 1.98 0.61 -30.19
N LYS A 377 3.06 1.34 -29.90
CA LYS A 377 4.44 0.80 -29.94
C LYS A 377 4.65 -0.33 -28.94
N ILE A 378 4.16 -0.20 -27.71
CA ILE A 378 4.22 -1.28 -26.71
C ILE A 378 3.46 -2.50 -27.23
N ASN A 379 2.23 -2.31 -27.70
CA ASN A 379 1.38 -3.41 -28.15
C ASN A 379 1.86 -4.06 -29.45
N THR A 380 2.47 -3.31 -30.37
CA THR A 380 3.14 -3.82 -31.58
C THR A 380 4.38 -4.65 -31.22
N SER A 381 5.18 -4.22 -30.24
CA SER A 381 6.32 -5.00 -29.74
C SER A 381 5.87 -6.35 -29.16
N VAL A 382 4.75 -6.35 -28.43
CA VAL A 382 4.12 -7.56 -27.89
C VAL A 382 3.53 -8.44 -29.00
N ALA A 383 2.89 -7.84 -30.01
CA ALA A 383 2.27 -8.56 -31.13
C ALA A 383 3.31 -9.19 -32.08
N ASN A 384 4.41 -8.50 -32.37
CA ASN A 384 5.49 -9.00 -33.24
C ASN A 384 6.19 -10.24 -32.69
N LYS A 385 6.17 -10.48 -31.37
CA LYS A 385 6.70 -11.70 -30.78
C LYS A 385 5.73 -12.88 -30.81
N LYS A 386 4.42 -12.65 -30.98
CA LYS A 386 3.47 -13.72 -31.33
C LYS A 386 3.70 -14.27 -32.74
N SER A 387 4.15 -13.45 -33.69
CA SER A 387 4.50 -13.94 -35.03
C SER A 387 5.69 -14.90 -35.03
N ASP A 388 6.63 -14.78 -34.09
CA ASP A 388 7.75 -15.73 -33.95
C ASP A 388 7.35 -17.07 -33.31
N ILE A 389 6.15 -17.19 -32.73
CA ILE A 389 5.62 -18.45 -32.19
C ILE A 389 4.75 -19.21 -33.22
N TYR A 390 4.34 -18.54 -34.32
CA TYR A 390 3.63 -19.19 -35.43
C TYR A 390 4.53 -19.58 -36.62
N VAL A 391 5.86 -19.39 -36.51
CA VAL A 391 6.85 -19.91 -37.47
C VAL A 391 7.61 -21.09 -36.85
N PHE A 392 6.86 -22.11 -36.46
CA PHE A 392 7.31 -23.50 -36.45
C PHE A 392 6.12 -24.39 -36.85
N VAL A 393 5.88 -24.43 -38.16
CA VAL A 393 6.01 -25.70 -38.89
C VAL A 393 7.43 -25.73 -39.42
#